data_AF-A3JTR7-F1
#
_entry.id   AF-A3JTR7-F1
#
_cell.length_a   1.000
_cell.length_b   1.000
_cell.length_c   1.000
_cell.angle_alpha   90.00
_cell.angle_beta   90.00
_cell.angle_gamma   90.00
#
_symmetry.space_group_name_H-M   'P 1'
#
loop_
_entity.id
_entity.type
_entity.pdbx_description
1 polymer ?
#
loop_
_entity_poly.entity_id
_entity_poly.type
_entity_poly.pdbx_seq_one_letter_code
_entity_poly.pdbx_strand_id
1 'polypeptide(L)'
;MVFTNKRLSFGYNFVSFNPLQNNNPIAVRRRKLIAKIDEQIQLAANKDYTPTQHKWVTDEHGNQRKVEVAKRVKRWWTASFDGKINLVMRYGSKPLEFAKSKNAIEVGSEAEVADVLAKVQSC
;
A
#
# COMPACT_ATOMS: atom_id res chain seq x y z
N MET A 1 -23.10 37.73 -18.61
CA MET A 1 -23.93 36.80 -17.83
C MET A 1 -23.33 36.76 -16.43
N VAL A 2 -23.95 37.47 -15.49
CA VAL A 2 -23.37 37.80 -14.18
C VAL A 2 -23.70 36.68 -13.21
N PHE A 3 -22.73 35.85 -12.84
CA PHE A 3 -22.90 34.91 -11.72
C PHE A 3 -22.77 35.69 -10.41
N THR A 4 -23.91 36.07 -9.85
CA THR A 4 -24.02 36.64 -8.51
C THR A 4 -23.65 35.59 -7.48
N ASN A 5 -22.48 35.77 -6.86
CA ASN A 5 -21.99 34.90 -5.80
C ASN A 5 -22.86 35.11 -4.54
N LYS A 6 -23.78 34.18 -4.31
CA LYS A 6 -24.69 34.18 -3.17
C LYS A 6 -23.86 33.90 -1.91
N ARG A 7 -23.64 34.96 -1.12
CA ARG A 7 -22.94 34.94 0.17
C ARG A 7 -23.70 33.99 1.12
N LEU A 8 -23.20 32.77 1.29
CA LEU A 8 -23.65 31.87 2.35
C LEU A 8 -23.00 32.37 3.65
N SER A 9 -23.75 33.12 4.44
CA SER A 9 -23.39 33.51 5.80
C SER A 9 -23.60 32.34 6.76
N PHE A 10 -22.76 31.32 6.64
CA PHE A 10 -22.44 30.45 7.76
C PHE A 10 -21.17 31.01 8.41
N GLY A 11 -21.17 31.15 9.74
CA GLY A 11 -20.08 31.74 10.53
C GLY A 11 -18.81 30.88 10.57
N TYR A 12 -18.26 30.56 9.40
CA TYR A 12 -16.99 29.86 9.26
C TYR A 12 -15.97 30.79 8.61
N ASN A 13 -14.76 30.77 9.17
CA ASN A 13 -13.62 31.47 8.58
C ASN A 13 -13.09 30.65 7.41
N PHE A 14 -13.25 31.17 6.19
CA PHE A 14 -12.69 30.55 4.99
C PHE A 14 -11.21 30.92 4.91
N VAL A 15 -10.35 29.97 5.28
CA VAL A 15 -8.89 30.10 5.18
C VAL A 15 -8.38 29.44 3.91
N SER A 16 -7.31 30.00 3.34
CA SER A 16 -6.58 29.37 2.23
C SER A 16 -6.02 28.03 2.68
N PHE A 17 -6.34 26.95 1.95
CA PHE A 17 -5.73 25.64 2.16
C PHE A 17 -4.25 25.71 1.75
N ASN A 18 -3.37 25.85 2.74
CA ASN A 18 -1.93 25.81 2.54
C ASN A 18 -1.39 24.52 3.16
N PRO A 19 -1.45 23.38 2.43
CA PRO A 19 -0.98 22.12 2.97
C PRO A 19 0.50 22.26 3.24
N LEU A 20 0.95 21.80 4.42
CA LEU A 20 2.36 21.56 4.66
C LEU A 20 2.85 20.66 3.51
N GLN A 21 3.72 21.18 2.65
CA GLN A 21 4.33 20.42 1.57
C GLN A 21 5.26 19.38 2.19
N ASN A 22 4.67 18.29 2.68
CA ASN A 22 5.37 17.12 3.18
C ASN A 22 5.84 16.28 1.98
N ASN A 23 6.64 16.93 1.14
CA ASN A 23 7.28 16.36 -0.05
C ASN A 23 8.58 15.63 0.32
N ASN A 24 8.78 15.24 1.59
CA ASN A 24 9.95 14.46 1.97
C ASN A 24 9.88 13.10 1.24
N PRO A 25 10.77 12.83 0.27
CA PRO A 25 10.71 11.61 -0.52
C PRO A 25 10.90 10.35 0.32
N ILE A 26 11.61 10.45 1.45
CA ILE A 26 11.79 9.36 2.41
C ILE A 26 10.46 9.05 3.10
N ALA A 27 9.73 10.07 3.56
CA ALA A 27 8.42 9.90 4.18
C ALA A 27 7.42 9.29 3.20
N VAL A 28 7.44 9.71 1.93
CA VAL A 28 6.60 9.12 0.87
C VAL A 28 6.95 7.65 0.63
N ARG A 29 8.24 7.30 0.56
CA ARG A 29 8.69 5.91 0.42
C ARG A 29 8.24 5.05 1.61
N ARG A 30 8.38 5.55 2.83
CA ARG A 30 7.95 4.86 4.07
C ARG A 30 6.45 4.60 4.07
N ARG A 31 5.62 5.61 3.74
CA ARG A 31 4.16 5.44 3.62
C ARG A 31 3.78 4.36 2.60
N LYS A 32 4.43 4.37 1.42
CA LYS A 32 4.19 3.35 0.39
C LYS A 32 4.59 1.95 0.85
N LEU A 33 5.70 1.83 1.57
CA LEU A 33 6.13 0.55 2.13
C LEU A 33 5.16 0.06 3.20
N ILE A 34 4.75 0.92 4.13
CA ILE A 34 3.77 0.61 5.18
C ILE A 34 2.46 0.08 4.57
N ALA A 35 1.90 0.80 3.59
CA ALA A 35 0.68 0.36 2.91
C ALA A 35 0.82 -1.03 2.24
N LYS A 36 2.04 -1.38 1.79
CA LYS A 36 2.32 -2.71 1.25
C LYS A 36 2.47 -3.78 2.33
N ILE A 37 3.05 -3.42 3.47
CA ILE A 37 3.12 -4.30 4.64
C ILE A 37 1.70 -4.61 5.13
N ASP A 38 0.81 -3.63 5.18
CA ASP A 38 -0.61 -3.84 5.52
C ASP A 38 -1.30 -4.85 4.59
N GLU A 39 -1.11 -4.72 3.27
CA GLU A 39 -1.62 -5.70 2.30
C GLU A 39 -1.08 -7.12 2.58
N GLN A 40 0.19 -7.25 3.00
CA GLN A 40 0.79 -8.55 3.33
C GLN A 40 0.27 -9.11 4.65
N ILE A 41 0.02 -8.28 5.66
CA ILE A 41 -0.58 -8.71 6.94
C ILE A 41 -1.99 -9.27 6.68
N GLN A 42 -2.80 -8.57 5.89
CA GLN A 42 -4.14 -9.05 5.52
C GLN A 42 -4.06 -10.36 4.70
N LEU A 43 -3.08 -10.49 3.80
CA LEU A 43 -2.85 -11.72 3.04
C LEU A 43 -2.35 -12.89 3.91
N ALA A 44 -1.58 -12.61 4.96
CA ALA A 44 -1.11 -13.63 5.91
C ALA A 44 -2.26 -14.14 6.78
N ALA A 45 -3.17 -13.26 7.19
CA ALA A 45 -4.36 -13.61 7.95
C ALA A 45 -5.42 -14.33 7.09
N ASN A 46 -5.59 -13.92 5.83
CA ASN A 46 -6.54 -14.50 4.90
C ASN A 46 -5.88 -14.76 3.53
N LYS A 47 -5.74 -16.04 3.17
CA LYS A 47 -5.11 -16.47 1.91
C LYS A 47 -5.88 -16.01 0.66
N ASP A 48 -7.18 -15.77 0.79
CA ASP A 48 -8.07 -15.31 -0.28
C ASP A 48 -8.21 -13.77 -0.33
N TYR A 49 -7.39 -13.06 0.44
CA TYR A 49 -7.39 -11.60 0.46
C TYR A 49 -7.09 -11.02 -0.94
N THR A 50 -8.09 -10.32 -1.47
CA THR A 50 -8.05 -9.68 -2.79
C THR A 50 -8.52 -8.24 -2.68
N PRO A 51 -7.61 -7.28 -2.42
CA PRO A 51 -7.99 -5.87 -2.39
C PRO A 51 -8.46 -5.44 -3.77
N THR A 52 -9.29 -4.42 -3.84
CA THR A 52 -9.72 -3.84 -5.11
C THR A 52 -8.81 -2.69 -5.51
N GLN A 53 -8.75 -2.42 -6.81
CA GLN A 53 -8.10 -1.25 -7.37
C GLN A 53 -8.97 -0.64 -8.47
N HIS A 54 -8.92 0.67 -8.58
CA HIS A 54 -9.58 1.35 -9.68
C HIS A 54 -8.72 1.28 -10.94
N LYS A 55 -9.32 0.86 -12.04
CA LYS A 55 -8.71 0.84 -13.37
C LYS A 55 -9.56 1.68 -14.31
N TRP A 56 -8.91 2.54 -15.08
CA TRP A 56 -9.56 3.18 -16.22
C TRP A 56 -9.63 2.17 -17.36
N VAL A 57 -10.83 1.89 -17.84
CA VAL A 57 -11.10 1.00 -18.97
C VAL A 57 -11.76 1.82 -20.05
N THR A 58 -11.24 1.70 -21.27
CA THR A 58 -11.82 2.30 -22.46
C THR A 58 -12.78 1.29 -23.07
N ASP A 59 -14.03 1.69 -23.26
CA ASP A 59 -15.04 0.87 -23.94
C ASP A 59 -14.86 0.94 -25.47
N GLU A 60 -15.56 0.08 -26.21
CA GLU A 60 -15.47 -0.05 -27.68
C GLU A 60 -15.77 1.26 -28.43
N HIS A 61 -16.49 2.18 -27.79
CA HIS A 61 -16.84 3.50 -28.33
C HIS A 61 -15.85 4.62 -27.93
N GLY A 62 -14.72 4.30 -27.31
CA GLY A 62 -13.68 5.27 -26.92
C GLY A 62 -13.94 6.02 -25.60
N ASN A 63 -15.04 5.73 -24.91
CA ASN A 63 -15.35 6.33 -23.61
C ASN A 63 -14.52 5.66 -22.49
N GLN A 64 -13.98 6.48 -21.58
CA GLN A 64 -13.25 5.98 -20.40
C GLN A 64 -14.17 5.87 -19.19
N ARG A 65 -14.22 4.70 -18.58
CA ARG A 65 -14.89 4.48 -17.29
C ARG A 65 -13.92 4.01 -16.23
N LYS A 66 -14.17 4.43 -14.99
CA LYS A 66 -13.43 3.99 -13.82
C LYS A 66 -14.14 2.76 -13.25
N VAL A 67 -13.53 1.59 -13.38
CA VAL A 67 -14.06 0.32 -12.85
C VAL A 67 -13.23 -0.12 -11.66
N GLU A 68 -13.88 -0.80 -10.71
CA GLU A 68 -13.22 -1.43 -9.58
C GLU A 68 -12.93 -2.89 -9.92
N VAL A 69 -11.65 -3.28 -9.83
CA VAL A 69 -11.18 -4.61 -10.23
C VAL A 69 -10.39 -5.23 -9.08
N ALA A 70 -10.56 -6.53 -8.86
CA ALA A 70 -9.74 -7.26 -7.91
C ALA A 70 -8.25 -7.18 -8.30
N LYS A 71 -7.43 -6.85 -7.32
CA LYS A 71 -5.97 -6.75 -7.43
C LYS A 71 -5.36 -7.97 -6.78
N ARG A 72 -4.58 -8.72 -7.55
CA ARG A 72 -3.78 -9.81 -7.00
C ARG A 72 -2.61 -9.25 -6.19
N VAL A 73 -2.54 -9.62 -4.91
CA VAL A 73 -1.39 -9.32 -4.06
C VAL A 73 -0.40 -10.48 -4.16
N LYS A 74 0.82 -10.20 -4.61
CA LYS A 74 1.89 -11.21 -4.63
C LYS A 74 2.37 -11.42 -3.20
N ARG A 75 2.31 -12.66 -2.74
CA ARG A 75 2.87 -13.09 -1.45
C ARG A 75 4.38 -12.83 -1.40
N TRP A 76 4.85 -12.31 -0.28
CA TRP A 76 6.26 -11.97 -0.06
C TRP A 76 7.08 -13.06 0.62
N TRP A 77 6.44 -14.14 1.06
CA TRP A 77 7.10 -15.24 1.74
C TRP A 77 6.89 -16.57 1.00
N THR A 78 7.85 -17.47 1.20
CA THR A 78 7.83 -18.84 0.68
C THR A 78 8.42 -19.80 1.71
N ALA A 79 8.01 -21.06 1.67
CA ALA A 79 8.69 -22.10 2.43
C ALA A 79 10.13 -22.26 1.92
N SER A 80 11.05 -22.42 2.86
CA SER A 80 12.43 -22.86 2.65
C SER A 80 12.48 -24.38 2.62
N PHE A 81 13.64 -24.93 2.21
CA PHE A 81 13.87 -26.37 2.24
C PHE A 81 13.80 -26.94 3.67
N ASP A 82 14.20 -26.15 4.66
CA ASP A 82 14.22 -26.55 6.08
C ASP A 82 12.85 -26.45 6.77
N GLY A 83 11.76 -26.25 6.00
CA GLY A 83 10.40 -26.10 6.53
C GLY A 83 10.08 -24.74 7.15
N LYS A 84 11.08 -23.87 7.31
CA LYS A 84 10.93 -22.47 7.73
C LYS A 84 10.37 -21.60 6.61
N ILE A 85 10.04 -20.36 6.92
CA ILE A 85 9.55 -19.38 5.96
C ILE A 85 10.62 -18.31 5.66
N ASN A 86 10.90 -18.07 4.38
CA ASN A 86 11.72 -16.97 3.92
C ASN A 86 10.83 -15.79 3.52
N LEU A 87 10.82 -14.73 4.33
CA LEU A 87 10.07 -13.50 4.10
C LEU A 87 10.93 -12.45 3.39
N VAL A 88 10.57 -12.08 2.16
CA VAL A 88 11.28 -11.10 1.34
C VAL A 88 10.47 -9.81 1.23
N MET A 89 10.88 -8.77 1.95
CA MET A 89 10.23 -7.47 1.84
C MET A 89 10.58 -6.79 0.52
N ARG A 90 9.60 -6.17 -0.14
CA ARG A 90 9.79 -5.54 -1.45
C ARG A 90 9.31 -4.09 -1.47
N TYR A 91 10.11 -3.25 -2.12
CA TYR A 91 9.69 -1.91 -2.53
C TYR A 91 9.66 -1.82 -4.06
N GLY A 92 8.47 -1.64 -4.62
CA GLY A 92 8.26 -1.76 -6.06
C GLY A 92 8.60 -3.17 -6.55
N SER A 93 9.47 -3.27 -7.54
CA SER A 93 9.93 -4.55 -8.10
C SER A 93 11.12 -5.17 -7.34
N LYS A 94 11.82 -4.39 -6.50
CA LYS A 94 13.09 -4.79 -5.89
C LYS A 94 12.91 -5.28 -4.44
N PRO A 95 13.60 -6.36 -4.04
CA PRO A 95 13.68 -6.76 -2.64
C PRO A 95 14.52 -5.74 -1.85
N LEU A 96 14.18 -5.56 -0.57
CA LEU A 96 14.98 -4.79 0.37
C LEU A 96 16.12 -5.67 0.89
N GLU A 97 17.32 -5.09 0.97
CA GLU A 97 18.47 -5.74 1.60
C GLU A 97 18.58 -5.27 3.05
N PHE A 98 18.64 -6.22 3.98
CA PHE A 98 18.83 -5.96 5.40
C PHE A 98 20.31 -5.99 5.79
N ALA A 99 21.10 -6.79 5.06
CA ALA A 99 22.55 -6.82 5.13
C ALA A 99 23.10 -7.17 3.74
N LYS A 100 24.43 -7.06 3.56
CA LYS A 100 25.09 -7.40 2.29
C LYS A 100 24.64 -8.79 1.83
N SER A 101 24.03 -8.85 0.64
CA SER A 101 23.47 -10.05 0.02
C SER A 101 22.45 -10.84 0.85
N LYS A 102 21.80 -10.22 1.84
CA LYS A 102 20.74 -10.82 2.67
C LYS A 102 19.46 -10.01 2.54
N ASN A 103 18.51 -10.57 1.79
CA ASN A 103 17.24 -9.91 1.41
C ASN A 103 15.99 -10.60 1.97
N ALA A 104 16.17 -11.59 2.84
CA ALA A 104 15.09 -12.36 3.44
C ALA A 104 15.23 -12.40 4.97
N ILE A 105 14.09 -12.41 5.65
CA ILE A 105 13.96 -12.69 7.07
C ILE A 105 13.51 -14.14 7.20
N GLU A 106 14.24 -14.94 7.98
CA GLU A 106 13.81 -16.29 8.34
C GLU A 106 12.74 -16.20 9.43
N VAL A 107 11.62 -16.87 9.21
CA VAL A 107 10.46 -16.92 10.11
C VAL A 107 10.14 -18.40 10.40
N GLY A 108 9.75 -18.73 11.63
CA GLY A 108 9.56 -20.13 12.05
C GLY A 108 8.44 -20.82 11.27
N SER A 109 7.33 -20.11 11.04
CA SER A 109 6.13 -20.64 10.39
C SER A 109 5.36 -19.56 9.62
N GLU A 110 4.43 -19.95 8.76
CA GLU A 110 3.56 -19.00 8.02
C GLU A 110 2.67 -18.20 8.98
N ALA A 111 2.31 -18.76 10.13
CA ALA A 111 1.46 -18.09 11.13
C ALA A 111 2.15 -16.88 11.77
N GLU A 112 3.47 -16.91 11.91
CA GLU A 112 4.26 -15.82 12.51
C GLU A 112 4.53 -14.65 11.55
N VAL A 113 4.23 -14.82 10.25
CA VAL A 113 4.57 -13.81 9.24
C VAL A 113 3.87 -12.48 9.50
N ALA A 114 2.59 -12.51 9.89
CA ALA A 114 1.83 -11.31 10.20
C ALA A 114 2.46 -10.52 11.36
N ASP A 115 2.90 -11.23 12.41
CA ASP A 115 3.52 -10.64 13.59
C ASP A 115 4.88 -10.00 13.26
N VAL A 116 5.69 -10.68 12.44
CA VAL A 116 6.98 -10.14 11.98
C VAL A 116 6.77 -8.87 11.14
N LEU A 117 5.79 -8.88 10.23
CA LEU A 117 5.44 -7.73 9.41
C LEU A 117 4.94 -6.54 10.25
N ALA A 118 4.11 -6.78 11.26
CA ALA A 118 3.61 -5.76 12.17
C ALA A 118 4.75 -5.09 12.96
N LYS A 119 5.74 -5.88 13.42
CA LYS A 119 6.94 -5.33 14.08
C LYS A 119 7.70 -4.38 13.15
N VAL A 120 7.90 -4.76 11.89
CA VAL A 120 8.61 -3.91 10.91
C VAL A 120 7.81 -2.65 10.57
N GLN A 121 6.49 -2.70 10.59
CA GLN A 121 5.63 -1.53 10.36
C GLN A 121 5.79 -0.46 11.46
N SER A 122 5.96 -0.90 12.72
CA SER A 122 6.07 -0.03 13.89
C SER A 122 7.43 0.63 14.11
N CYS A 123 8.48 0.10 13.48
CA CYS A 123 9.84 0.67 13.48
C CYS A 123 9.92 1.91 12.58
#